data_AF-A0A0C3LP77-F1
#
_entry.id   AF-A0A0C3LP77-F1
#
_cell.length_a   1.000
_cell.length_b   1.000
_cell.length_c   1.000
_cell.angle_alpha   90.00
_cell.angle_beta   90.00
_cell.angle_gamma   90.00
#
_symmetry.space_group_name_H-M   'P 1'
#
loop_
_entity.id
_entity.type
_entity.pdbx_description
1 polymer ?
#
loop_
_entity_poly.entity_id
_entity_poly.type
_entity_poly.pdbx_seq_one_letter_code
_entity_poly.pdbx_strand_id
1 'polypeptide(L)'
;MGRQIFLFLFAVSLVTGCAATPSQTEVEQQRLGVMVQALQQAIATPSPEHLEVIARYGTDSRYYVMVRGWLVQTLSGVESQLAASGDAAPEAMRAQAEHLRAAIRRIELE
;
A
#
# COMPACT_ATOMS: atom_id res chain seq x y z
N MET A 1 -8.92 14.10 -69.32
CA MET A 1 -9.51 13.35 -68.19
C MET A 1 -8.37 13.01 -67.23
N GLY A 2 -8.05 13.75 -66.17
CA GLY A 2 -8.90 14.45 -65.21
C GLY A 2 -8.50 13.93 -63.82
N ARG A 3 -7.19 14.00 -63.49
CA ARG A 3 -6.60 13.39 -62.30
C ARG A 3 -6.80 14.35 -61.12
N GLN A 4 -7.99 14.28 -60.51
CA GLN A 4 -8.36 14.98 -59.28
C GLN A 4 -7.44 14.52 -58.14
N ILE A 5 -6.66 15.43 -57.53
CA ILE A 5 -7.04 16.20 -56.34
C ILE A 5 -7.37 15.25 -55.17
N PHE A 6 -6.38 14.99 -54.32
CA PHE A 6 -6.48 15.39 -52.92
C PHE A 6 -5.07 15.38 -52.29
N LEU A 7 -4.53 16.59 -52.18
CA LEU A 7 -3.50 16.96 -51.22
C LEU A 7 -4.03 16.62 -49.82
N PHE A 8 -3.65 15.47 -49.27
CA PHE A 8 -3.54 15.31 -47.82
C PHE A 8 -2.07 15.20 -47.50
N LEU A 9 -1.50 16.38 -47.30
CA LEU A 9 -0.21 16.64 -46.67
C LEU A 9 -0.35 16.17 -45.21
N PHE A 10 -0.26 14.86 -44.98
CA PHE A 10 -0.19 14.32 -43.62
C PHE A 10 1.22 14.61 -43.12
N ALA A 11 1.37 15.83 -42.57
CA ALA A 11 2.56 16.28 -41.91
C ALA A 11 2.93 15.25 -40.83
N VAL A 12 4.03 14.55 -41.10
CA VAL A 12 4.80 13.77 -40.13
C VAL A 12 5.14 14.71 -38.98
N SER A 13 4.28 14.75 -37.96
CA SER A 13 4.61 15.34 -36.68
C SER A 13 5.41 14.29 -35.93
N LEU A 14 6.72 14.39 -36.05
CA LEU A 14 7.68 13.81 -35.11
C LEU A 14 7.35 14.37 -33.73
N VAL A 15 6.43 13.71 -33.02
CA VAL A 15 6.36 13.83 -31.56
C VAL A 15 7.58 13.09 -31.04
N THR A 16 8.71 13.78 -31.05
CA THR A 16 9.86 13.43 -30.23
C THR A 16 9.40 13.65 -28.79
N GLY A 17 8.79 12.62 -28.20
CA GLY A 17 8.52 12.58 -26.78
C GLY A 17 9.84 12.73 -26.05
N CYS A 18 10.06 13.88 -25.41
CA CYS A 18 11.09 14.02 -24.40
C CYS A 18 10.82 12.94 -23.35
N ALA A 19 11.65 11.91 -23.31
CA ALA A 19 11.70 10.99 -22.18
C ALA A 19 12.21 11.80 -20.97
N ALA A 20 11.29 12.43 -20.25
CA ALA A 20 11.59 13.07 -18.98
C ALA A 20 11.94 11.96 -17.99
N THR A 21 13.22 11.84 -17.65
CA THR A 21 13.65 10.95 -16.56
C THR A 21 12.94 11.39 -15.29
N PRO A 22 12.20 10.50 -14.61
CA PRO A 22 11.50 10.86 -13.39
C PRO A 22 12.50 11.41 -12.37
N SER A 23 12.10 12.50 -11.72
CA SER A 23 12.86 13.07 -10.62
C SER A 23 12.97 12.06 -9.47
N GLN A 24 14.01 12.20 -8.64
CA GLN A 24 14.18 11.32 -7.47
C GLN A 24 12.97 11.39 -6.53
N THR A 25 12.33 12.54 -6.42
CA THR A 25 11.12 12.74 -5.63
C THR A 25 9.94 11.93 -6.16
N GLU A 26 9.71 11.90 -7.46
CA GLU A 26 8.62 11.12 -8.08
C GLU A 26 8.83 9.61 -7.89
N VAL A 27 10.08 9.15 -8.03
CA VAL A 27 10.44 7.75 -7.76
C VAL A 27 10.16 7.37 -6.31
N GLU A 28 10.52 8.25 -5.36
CA GLU A 28 10.28 7.98 -3.94
C GLU A 28 8.79 8.01 -3.58
N GLN A 29 8.01 8.96 -4.12
CA GLN A 29 6.57 9.00 -3.95
C GLN A 29 5.88 7.74 -4.47
N GLN A 30 6.31 7.24 -5.63
CA GLN A 30 5.79 5.99 -6.18
C GLN A 30 6.11 4.80 -5.27
N ARG A 31 7.34 4.72 -4.74
CA ARG A 31 7.74 3.66 -3.79
C ARG A 31 6.93 3.71 -2.50
N LEU A 32 6.72 4.92 -1.95
CA LEU A 32 5.87 5.12 -0.77
C LEU A 32 4.43 4.67 -1.03
N GLY A 33 3.87 5.01 -2.19
CA GLY A 33 2.52 4.59 -2.57
C GLY A 33 2.37 3.07 -2.62
N VAL A 34 3.31 2.37 -3.28
CA VAL A 34 3.32 0.90 -3.36
C VAL A 34 3.44 0.28 -1.96
N MET A 35 4.31 0.83 -1.12
CA MET A 35 4.48 0.37 0.26
C MET A 35 3.18 0.53 1.06
N VAL A 36 2.54 1.70 1.01
CA VAL A 36 1.29 1.96 1.76
C VAL A 36 0.18 1.01 1.31
N GLN A 37 0.06 0.73 0.02
CA GLN A 37 -0.90 -0.24 -0.49
C GLN A 37 -0.63 -1.67 0.01
N ALA A 38 0.64 -2.09 0.00
CA ALA A 38 1.03 -3.39 0.52
C ALA A 38 0.74 -3.51 2.03
N LEU A 39 1.07 -2.47 2.80
CA LEU A 39 0.75 -2.41 4.23
C LEU A 39 -0.76 -2.43 4.48
N GLN A 40 -1.55 -1.69 3.70
CA GLN A 40 -3.01 -1.68 3.84
C GLN A 40 -3.60 -3.09 3.67
N GLN A 41 -3.18 -3.81 2.62
CA GLN A 41 -3.63 -5.18 2.39
C GLN A 41 -3.18 -6.11 3.50
N ALA A 42 -1.91 -6.01 3.91
CA ALA A 42 -1.33 -6.86 4.94
C ALA A 42 -1.95 -6.63 6.32
N ILE A 43 -2.29 -5.38 6.64
CA ILE A 43 -3.00 -5.03 7.87
C ILE A 43 -4.44 -5.57 7.82
N ALA A 44 -5.14 -5.44 6.69
CA ALA A 44 -6.55 -5.82 6.59
C ALA A 44 -6.83 -7.33 6.51
N THR A 45 -5.83 -8.13 6.13
CA THR A 45 -6.02 -9.56 5.84
C THR A 45 -5.06 -10.40 6.69
N PRO A 46 -5.54 -11.10 7.72
CA PRO A 46 -4.71 -11.99 8.52
C PRO A 46 -4.06 -13.09 7.69
N SER A 47 -2.74 -13.09 7.57
CA SER A 47 -1.97 -14.21 7.02
C SER A 47 -0.51 -14.16 7.47
N PRO A 48 0.19 -15.31 7.49
CA PRO A 48 1.63 -15.33 7.74
C PRO A 48 2.44 -14.52 6.71
N GLU A 49 2.08 -14.56 5.42
CA GLU A 49 2.80 -13.77 4.41
C GLU A 49 2.64 -12.27 4.65
N HIS A 50 1.46 -11.84 5.12
CA HIS A 50 1.21 -10.44 5.45
C HIS A 50 1.96 -9.97 6.69
N LEU A 51 2.23 -10.86 7.66
CA LEU A 51 3.14 -10.53 8.78
C LEU A 51 4.55 -10.24 8.28
N GLU A 52 5.04 -10.94 7.25
CA GLU A 52 6.35 -10.65 6.65
C GLU A 52 6.38 -9.31 5.91
N VAL A 53 5.27 -8.92 5.27
CA VAL A 53 5.14 -7.59 4.64
C VAL A 53 5.19 -6.50 5.70
N ILE A 54 4.46 -6.67 6.81
CA ILE A 54 4.47 -5.71 7.90
C ILE A 54 5.84 -5.65 8.56
N ALA A 55 6.50 -6.79 8.79
CA ALA A 55 7.85 -6.83 9.35
C ALA A 55 8.84 -6.08 8.46
N ARG A 56 8.85 -6.36 7.14
CA ARG A 56 9.76 -5.73 6.17
C ARG A 56 9.71 -4.21 6.19
N TYR A 57 8.52 -3.62 6.24
CA TYR A 57 8.37 -2.16 6.23
C TYR A 57 8.35 -1.56 7.63
N GLY A 58 7.89 -2.32 8.62
CA GLY A 58 7.77 -1.89 10.00
C GLY A 58 9.11 -1.80 10.71
N THR A 59 10.13 -2.58 10.31
CA THR A 59 11.49 -2.49 10.87
C THR A 59 12.38 -1.49 10.14
N ASP A 60 11.92 -0.92 9.01
CA ASP A 60 12.64 0.19 8.37
C ASP A 60 12.48 1.45 9.24
N SER A 61 13.59 1.94 9.77
CA SER A 61 13.63 3.13 10.64
C SER A 61 12.91 4.36 10.06
N ARG A 62 12.85 4.50 8.73
CA ARG A 62 12.16 5.61 8.05
C ARG A 62 10.66 5.55 8.23
N TYR A 63 10.10 4.34 8.39
CA TYR A 63 8.67 4.08 8.41
C TYR A 63 8.17 3.52 9.73
N TYR A 64 9.07 3.07 10.61
CA TYR A 64 8.76 2.43 11.90
C TYR A 64 7.65 3.16 12.68
N VAL A 65 7.81 4.47 12.92
CA VAL A 65 6.85 5.25 13.70
C VAL A 65 5.47 5.28 13.04
N MET A 66 5.43 5.41 11.71
CA MET A 66 4.18 5.43 10.94
C MET A 66 3.48 4.06 10.98
N VAL A 67 4.23 2.98 10.69
CA VAL A 67 3.69 1.62 10.66
C VAL A 67 3.21 1.21 12.05
N ARG A 68 4.03 1.42 13.09
CA ARG A 68 3.66 1.12 14.48
C ARG A 68 2.42 1.90 14.91
N GLY A 69 2.35 3.20 14.62
CA GLY A 69 1.18 4.02 14.92
C GLY A 69 -0.09 3.49 14.26
N TRP A 70 -0.01 3.12 12.98
CA TRP A 70 -1.14 2.54 12.26
C TRP A 70 -1.60 1.20 12.86
N LEU A 71 -0.67 0.29 13.18
CA LEU A 71 -1.00 -0.99 13.80
C LEU A 71 -1.68 -0.82 15.16
N VAL A 72 -1.14 0.03 16.02
CA VAL A 72 -1.70 0.29 17.37
C VAL A 72 -3.09 0.91 17.27
N GLN A 73 -3.27 1.91 16.41
CA GLN A 73 -4.58 2.55 16.21
C GLN A 73 -5.61 1.56 15.66
N THR A 74 -5.21 0.72 14.71
CA THR A 74 -6.08 -0.30 14.12
C THR A 74 -6.46 -1.35 15.16
N LEU A 75 -5.49 -1.84 15.95
CA LEU A 75 -5.73 -2.80 17.02
C LEU A 75 -6.71 -2.25 18.04
N SER A 76 -6.51 -1.00 18.50
CA SER A 76 -7.41 -0.35 19.44
C SER A 76 -8.85 -0.28 18.91
N GLY A 77 -9.03 0.04 17.62
CA GLY A 77 -10.34 0.05 16.98
C GLY A 77 -11.00 -1.34 16.89
N VAL A 78 -10.24 -2.39 16.62
CA VAL A 78 -10.73 -3.77 16.60
C VAL A 78 -11.07 -4.25 18.01
N GLU A 79 -10.23 -3.97 19.00
CA GLU A 79 -10.46 -4.34 20.40
C GLU A 79 -11.69 -3.65 20.98
N SER A 80 -11.94 -2.38 20.61
CA SER A 80 -13.18 -1.69 21.00
C SER A 80 -14.43 -2.38 20.45
N GLN A 81 -14.37 -2.87 19.20
CA GLN A 81 -15.50 -3.59 18.60
C GLN A 81 -15.70 -4.97 19.22
N LEU A 82 -14.61 -5.68 19.53
CA LEU A 82 -14.65 -6.94 20.26
C LEU A 82 -15.28 -6.75 21.64
N ALA A 83 -14.88 -5.72 22.38
CA ALA A 83 -15.43 -5.41 23.69
C ALA A 83 -16.93 -5.10 23.64
N ALA A 84 -17.38 -4.38 22.60
CA ALA A 84 -18.79 -4.07 22.42
C ALA A 84 -19.64 -5.29 21.99
N SER A 85 -19.03 -6.21 21.24
CA SER A 85 -19.71 -7.39 20.68
C SER A 85 -19.72 -8.58 21.64
N GLY A 86 -18.77 -8.65 22.59
CA GLY A 86 -18.63 -9.73 23.57
C GLY A 86 -18.52 -11.10 22.90
N ASP A 87 -19.32 -12.06 23.38
CA ASP A 87 -19.31 -13.43 22.85
C ASP A 87 -19.86 -13.56 21.43
N ALA A 88 -20.67 -12.59 20.99
CA ALA A 88 -21.21 -12.56 19.62
C ALA A 88 -20.21 -12.06 18.57
N ALA A 89 -19.00 -11.67 18.99
CA ALA A 89 -17.97 -11.17 18.09
C ALA A 89 -17.60 -12.20 16.99
N PRO A 90 -17.59 -11.81 15.70
CA PRO A 90 -17.16 -12.69 14.62
C PRO A 90 -15.74 -13.22 14.84
N GLU A 91 -15.50 -14.48 14.49
CA GLU A 91 -14.18 -15.09 14.59
C GLU A 91 -13.12 -14.33 13.76
N ALA A 92 -13.52 -13.82 12.59
CA ALA A 92 -12.66 -12.97 11.76
C ALA A 92 -12.15 -11.72 12.50
N MET A 93 -12.95 -11.14 13.41
CA MET A 93 -12.54 -9.98 14.21
C MET A 93 -11.53 -10.37 15.28
N ARG A 94 -11.67 -11.56 15.87
CA ARG A 94 -10.69 -12.11 16.82
C ARG A 94 -9.37 -12.42 16.11
N ALA A 95 -9.43 -13.05 14.94
CA ALA A 95 -8.26 -13.33 14.10
C ALA A 95 -7.54 -12.04 13.68
N GLN A 96 -8.29 -10.99 13.35
CA GLN A 96 -7.74 -9.66 13.05
C GLN A 96 -6.99 -9.06 14.25
N ALA A 97 -7.53 -9.14 15.46
CA ALA A 97 -6.86 -8.65 16.66
C ALA A 97 -5.56 -9.43 16.94
N GLU A 98 -5.59 -10.76 16.84
CA GLU A 98 -4.40 -11.59 17.02
C GLU A 98 -3.33 -11.31 15.97
N HIS A 99 -3.71 -11.14 14.71
CA HIS A 99 -2.81 -10.74 13.63
C HIS A 99 -2.11 -9.42 13.93
N LEU A 100 -2.86 -8.39 14.34
CA LEU A 100 -2.32 -7.08 14.69
C LEU A 100 -1.39 -7.13 15.90
N ARG A 101 -1.73 -7.92 16.94
CA ARG A 101 -0.85 -8.14 18.10
C ARG A 101 0.45 -8.83 17.69
N ALA A 102 0.37 -9.85 16.85
CA ALA A 102 1.55 -10.55 16.33
C ALA A 102 2.43 -9.60 15.49
N ALA A 103 1.81 -8.78 14.64
CA ALA A 103 2.50 -7.79 13.83
C ALA A 103 3.27 -6.76 14.69
N ILE A 104 2.62 -6.18 15.71
CA ILE A 104 3.26 -5.22 16.63
C ILE A 104 4.44 -5.88 17.35
N ARG A 105 4.25 -7.08 17.91
CA ARG A 105 5.35 -7.80 18.57
C ARG A 105 6.51 -8.05 17.61
N ARG A 106 6.23 -8.42 16.35
CA ARG A 106 7.26 -8.74 15.36
C ARG A 106 8.12 -7.53 14.99
N ILE A 107 7.55 -6.33 14.93
CA ILE A 107 8.31 -5.11 14.61
C ILE A 107 9.03 -4.50 15.81
N GLU A 108 8.71 -4.92 17.04
CA GLU A 108 9.36 -4.44 18.27
C GLU A 108 10.53 -5.33 18.73
N LEU A 109 10.66 -6.54 18.18
CA LEU A 109 11.69 -7.52 18.56
C LEU A 109 12.97 -7.45 17.70
N GLU A 110 12.94 -6.74 16.58
CA GLU A 110 14.06 -6.55 15.64
C GLU A 110 14.65 -5.15 15.80
#